data_AF-A0A929EQI4-F1
#
_entry.id   AF-A0A929EQI4-F1
#
_cell.length_a   1.000
_cell.length_b   1.000
_cell.length_c   1.000
_cell.angle_alpha   90.00
_cell.angle_beta   90.00
_cell.angle_gamma   90.00
#
_symmetry.space_group_name_H-M   'P 1'
#
loop_
_entity.id
_entity.type
_entity.pdbx_description
1 polymer ?
#
loop_
_entity_poly.entity_id
_entity_poly.type
_entity_poly.pdbx_seq_one_letter_code
_entity_poly.pdbx_strand_id
1 'polypeptide(L)'
;MEEDIDYAVKELRMLEVLYIHDKVERTTSYAGSAQIADYIKAKRATLLVSADGRYEVFQSNASNLVEADENRATDIFLRDNFSDTLSRASVSSKGEESNGYSLDASISPEGRYVVFESDATNLVEEDTNNVWDIFLYDTLFHTTTRVSLGSGGTQSSGGNSTAPSVSADGRYVAFDSEAVNLVEGDTNMLCDIFVHDRFSGTTRRVSVNLNGAESFGGDSFSPTISSDGRFVTFYSLARNLVGE
;
A
#
# COMPACT_ATOMS: atom_id res chain seq x y z
N MET A 1 -17.64 48.30 -39.95
CA MET A 1 -17.48 46.86 -40.22
C MET A 1 -16.05 46.54 -39.85
N GLU A 2 -15.81 46.55 -38.55
CA GLU A 2 -14.58 46.14 -37.88
C GLU A 2 -15.00 44.87 -37.15
N GLU A 3 -14.56 43.73 -37.67
CA GLU A 3 -14.86 42.42 -37.10
C GLU A 3 -14.00 42.17 -35.87
N ASP A 4 -14.70 41.85 -34.78
CA ASP A 4 -14.29 41.21 -33.54
C ASP A 4 -12.93 40.50 -33.55
N ILE A 5 -11.93 41.14 -32.93
CA ILE A 5 -10.75 40.47 -32.36
C ILE A 5 -10.99 40.31 -30.87
N ASP A 6 -12.01 39.54 -30.49
CA ASP A 6 -12.18 39.08 -29.11
C ASP A 6 -13.05 37.81 -29.03
N TYR A 7 -12.55 36.69 -29.54
CA TYR A 7 -12.97 35.37 -29.02
C TYR A 7 -12.02 34.26 -29.47
N ALA A 8 -11.73 33.34 -28.56
CA ALA A 8 -10.92 32.13 -28.72
C ALA A 8 -9.39 32.30 -28.67
N VAL A 9 -8.90 32.82 -27.54
CA VAL A 9 -7.84 32.08 -26.82
C VAL A 9 -8.43 30.72 -26.48
N LYS A 10 -8.37 29.78 -27.44
CA LYS A 10 -8.71 28.38 -27.20
C LYS A 10 -7.57 27.88 -26.33
N GLU A 11 -7.80 27.78 -25.02
CA GLU A 11 -6.96 27.01 -24.11
C GLU A 11 -6.71 25.65 -24.78
N LEU A 12 -5.53 25.49 -25.39
CA LEU A 12 -4.93 24.19 -25.55
C LEU A 12 -4.64 23.71 -24.13
N ARG A 13 -5.64 23.13 -23.48
CA ARG A 13 -5.40 22.24 -22.35
C ARG A 13 -4.48 21.16 -22.91
N MET A 14 -3.19 21.28 -22.63
CA MET A 14 -2.28 20.16 -22.78
C MET A 14 -2.82 19.08 -21.85
N LEU A 15 -3.57 18.13 -22.43
CA LEU A 15 -3.94 16.92 -21.74
C LEU A 15 -2.62 16.19 -21.49
N GLU A 16 -2.10 16.32 -20.27
CA GLU A 16 -1.13 15.35 -19.80
C GLU A 16 -1.85 14.00 -19.73
N VAL A 17 -1.16 12.96 -20.15
CA VAL A 17 -1.72 11.64 -20.36
C VAL A 17 -0.76 10.67 -19.71
N LEU A 18 -1.29 9.76 -18.88
CA LEU A 18 -0.48 8.66 -18.38
C LEU A 18 -0.29 7.65 -19.51
N TYR A 19 0.95 7.31 -19.78
CA TYR A 19 1.32 6.33 -20.79
C TYR A 19 2.13 5.22 -20.14
N ILE A 20 1.81 3.97 -20.46
CA ILE A 20 2.74 2.86 -20.25
C ILE A 20 3.55 2.69 -21.51
N HIS A 21 4.86 2.53 -21.34
CA HIS A 21 5.74 2.16 -22.43
C HIS A 21 6.26 0.74 -22.20
N ASP A 22 5.83 -0.18 -23.05
CA ASP A 22 6.42 -1.52 -23.13
C ASP A 22 7.79 -1.41 -23.81
N LYS A 23 8.86 -1.72 -23.06
CA LYS A 23 10.24 -1.62 -23.57
C LYS A 23 10.61 -2.77 -24.53
N VAL A 24 9.91 -3.89 -24.46
CA VAL A 24 10.14 -5.08 -25.30
C VAL A 24 9.45 -4.87 -26.64
N GLU A 25 8.16 -4.55 -26.63
CA GLU A 25 7.37 -4.31 -27.83
C GLU A 25 7.63 -2.92 -28.43
N ARG A 26 8.22 -2.01 -27.64
CA ARG A 26 8.42 -0.58 -27.98
C ARG A 26 7.12 0.14 -28.32
N THR A 27 6.03 -0.33 -27.73
CA THR A 27 4.71 0.28 -27.86
C THR A 27 4.47 1.20 -26.68
N THR A 28 3.70 2.25 -26.92
CA THR A 28 3.24 3.15 -25.87
C THR A 28 1.72 3.10 -25.88
N SER A 29 1.13 2.64 -24.80
CA SER A 29 -0.32 2.57 -24.61
C SER A 29 -0.78 3.65 -23.63
N TYR A 30 -2.06 3.99 -23.76
CA TYR A 30 -2.74 4.88 -22.84
C TYR A 30 -3.00 4.14 -21.53
N ALA A 31 -2.57 4.69 -20.40
CA ALA A 31 -2.74 4.11 -19.08
C ALA A 31 -3.88 4.77 -18.28
N GLY A 32 -4.43 5.90 -18.75
CA GLY A 32 -5.55 6.52 -18.07
C GLY A 32 -6.03 7.85 -18.66
N SER A 33 -7.34 8.10 -18.52
CA SER A 33 -8.05 9.29 -19.05
C SER A 33 -7.47 10.61 -18.51
N ALA A 34 -7.81 11.77 -19.10
CA ALA A 34 -7.45 13.09 -18.56
C ALA A 34 -7.82 13.25 -17.06
N GLN A 35 -8.80 12.47 -16.59
CA GLN A 35 -9.17 12.38 -15.18
C GLN A 35 -8.06 11.81 -14.29
N ILE A 36 -7.26 10.84 -14.75
CA ILE A 36 -6.14 10.22 -14.00
C ILE A 36 -4.87 11.10 -14.04
N ALA A 37 -4.68 11.89 -15.10
CA ALA A 37 -3.54 12.80 -15.19
C ALA A 37 -3.70 14.07 -14.35
N ASP A 38 -4.89 14.66 -14.31
CA ASP A 38 -5.23 15.73 -13.35
C ASP A 38 -5.16 15.21 -11.90
N TYR A 39 -5.31 13.89 -11.71
CA TYR A 39 -5.35 13.17 -10.43
C TYR A 39 -3.97 13.01 -9.77
N ILE A 40 -2.97 12.56 -10.52
CA ILE A 40 -1.58 12.44 -10.03
C ILE A 40 -0.97 13.82 -9.73
N LYS A 41 -1.41 14.87 -10.45
CA LYS A 41 -1.02 16.26 -10.22
C LYS A 41 -1.46 16.81 -8.86
N ALA A 42 -2.60 16.35 -8.34
CA ALA A 42 -3.25 17.04 -7.23
C ALA A 42 -2.68 16.67 -5.85
N LYS A 43 -2.30 15.41 -5.60
CA LYS A 43 -1.71 14.98 -4.33
C LYS A 43 -0.95 13.68 -4.48
N ARG A 44 0.38 13.71 -4.31
CA ARG A 44 1.32 12.58 -4.02
C ARG A 44 0.72 11.17 -4.27
N ALA A 45 0.28 10.88 -5.49
CA ALA A 45 -0.28 9.57 -5.80
C ALA A 45 0.91 8.66 -6.10
N THR A 46 1.22 7.76 -5.18
CA THR A 46 2.16 6.67 -5.43
C THR A 46 1.51 5.77 -6.48
N LEU A 47 2.05 5.77 -7.70
CA LEU A 47 1.66 4.86 -8.77
C LEU A 47 2.64 3.70 -8.77
N LEU A 48 2.12 2.49 -8.57
CA LEU A 48 2.88 1.25 -8.68
C LEU A 48 2.36 0.44 -9.86
N VAL A 49 3.27 -0.24 -10.55
CA VAL A 49 2.95 -1.12 -11.68
C VAL A 49 3.46 -2.51 -11.34
N SER A 50 2.64 -3.54 -11.56
CA SER A 50 3.07 -4.94 -11.47
C SER A 50 4.23 -5.20 -12.45
N ALA A 51 5.06 -6.20 -12.16
CA ALA A 51 6.25 -6.47 -12.98
C ALA A 51 5.90 -6.89 -14.43
N ASP A 52 4.72 -7.47 -14.62
CA ASP A 52 4.17 -7.79 -15.94
C ASP A 52 3.47 -6.62 -16.64
N GLY A 53 3.37 -5.44 -16.00
CA GLY A 53 2.72 -4.24 -16.55
C GLY A 53 1.19 -4.30 -16.56
N ARG A 54 0.59 -5.40 -16.10
CA ARG A 54 -0.86 -5.62 -16.20
C ARG A 54 -1.64 -4.78 -15.21
N TYR A 55 -1.13 -4.61 -13.99
CA TYR A 55 -1.85 -3.98 -12.91
C TYR A 55 -1.18 -2.68 -12.49
N GLU A 56 -1.99 -1.65 -12.28
CA GLU A 56 -1.56 -0.41 -11.65
C GLU A 56 -2.30 -0.22 -10.33
N VAL A 57 -1.57 0.12 -9.28
CA VAL A 57 -2.12 0.49 -7.98
C VAL A 57 -1.78 1.92 -7.67
N PHE A 58 -2.79 2.68 -7.24
CA PHE A 58 -2.63 4.06 -6.84
C PHE A 58 -3.63 4.43 -5.75
N GLN A 59 -3.27 5.43 -4.96
CA GLN A 59 -4.15 5.99 -3.94
C GLN A 59 -4.95 7.18 -4.47
N SER A 60 -6.19 7.33 -4.05
CA SER A 60 -7.04 8.42 -4.47
C SER A 60 -8.14 8.84 -3.49
N ASN A 61 -8.39 10.14 -3.36
CA ASN A 61 -9.54 10.75 -2.69
C ASN A 61 -10.68 11.21 -3.63
N ALA A 62 -10.64 10.86 -4.92
CA ALA A 62 -11.71 11.23 -5.86
C ALA A 62 -12.94 10.35 -5.69
N SER A 63 -14.09 10.99 -5.49
CA SER A 63 -15.38 10.32 -5.24
C SER A 63 -16.08 9.79 -6.50
N ASN A 64 -15.37 9.64 -7.62
CA ASN A 64 -15.98 9.32 -8.92
C ASN A 64 -15.14 8.38 -9.78
N LEU A 65 -14.16 7.70 -9.20
CA LEU A 65 -13.33 6.71 -9.90
C LEU A 65 -14.02 5.36 -10.07
N VAL A 66 -14.87 5.00 -9.12
CA VAL A 66 -15.75 3.83 -9.17
C VAL A 66 -17.15 4.25 -8.70
N GLU A 67 -18.17 3.44 -9.00
CA GLU A 67 -19.50 3.66 -8.43
C GLU A 67 -19.45 3.54 -6.89
N ALA A 68 -20.23 4.36 -6.19
CA ALA A 68 -20.33 4.36 -4.73
C ALA A 68 -19.00 4.64 -3.99
N ASP A 69 -18.40 5.78 -4.28
CA ASP A 69 -17.35 6.38 -3.43
C ASP A 69 -17.95 7.47 -2.54
N GLU A 70 -18.29 7.09 -1.31
CA GLU A 70 -19.07 7.94 -0.40
C GLU A 70 -18.36 8.20 0.93
N ASN A 71 -17.27 7.47 1.23
CA ASN A 71 -16.51 7.58 2.47
C ASN A 71 -15.78 8.94 2.64
N ARG A 72 -15.57 9.69 1.56
CA ARG A 72 -14.78 10.94 1.52
C ARG A 72 -13.35 10.77 2.05
N ALA A 73 -12.81 9.56 2.01
CA ALA A 73 -11.48 9.21 2.44
C ALA A 73 -10.55 9.09 1.23
N THR A 74 -9.28 8.76 1.49
CA THR A 74 -8.38 8.29 0.43
C THR A 74 -8.47 6.78 0.37
N ASP A 75 -8.56 6.22 -0.82
CA ASP A 75 -8.73 4.81 -1.10
C ASP A 75 -7.61 4.27 -1.98
N ILE A 76 -7.43 2.96 -1.98
CA ILE A 76 -6.52 2.28 -2.90
C ILE A 76 -7.33 1.76 -4.08
N PHE A 77 -6.88 2.10 -5.28
CA PHE A 77 -7.48 1.66 -6.54
C PHE A 77 -6.54 0.74 -7.29
N LEU A 78 -7.14 -0.22 -8.00
CA LEU A 78 -6.48 -1.19 -8.86
C LEU A 78 -7.05 -1.08 -10.28
N ARG A 79 -6.17 -0.78 -11.23
CA ARG A 79 -6.45 -0.83 -12.67
C ARG A 79 -5.89 -2.12 -13.25
N ASP A 80 -6.70 -2.89 -13.96
CA ASP A 80 -6.25 -3.99 -14.82
C ASP A 80 -6.22 -3.47 -16.26
N ASN A 81 -5.02 -3.35 -16.82
CA ASN A 81 -4.76 -2.84 -18.16
C ASN A 81 -5.11 -3.85 -19.25
N PHE A 82 -5.24 -5.14 -18.91
CA PHE A 82 -5.66 -6.15 -19.87
C PHE A 82 -7.18 -6.10 -20.11
N SER A 83 -7.97 -6.00 -19.03
CA SER A 83 -9.44 -5.91 -19.12
C SER A 83 -9.99 -4.49 -19.16
N ASP A 84 -9.14 -3.48 -19.03
CA ASP A 84 -9.50 -2.06 -18.95
C ASP A 84 -10.42 -1.71 -17.76
N THR A 85 -10.32 -2.46 -16.66
CA THR A 85 -11.20 -2.33 -15.50
C THR A 85 -10.53 -1.56 -14.37
N LEU A 86 -11.27 -0.62 -13.77
CA LEU A 86 -10.85 0.10 -12.56
C LEU A 86 -11.71 -0.36 -11.38
N SER A 87 -11.09 -0.67 -10.25
CA SER A 87 -11.75 -1.16 -9.04
C SER A 87 -11.11 -0.58 -7.78
N ARG A 88 -11.84 -0.55 -6.67
CA ARG A 88 -11.30 -0.23 -5.34
C ARG A 88 -10.71 -1.50 -4.70
N ALA A 89 -9.48 -1.42 -4.23
CA ALA A 89 -8.79 -2.47 -3.48
C ALA A 89 -8.96 -2.30 -1.95
N SER A 90 -9.19 -1.08 -1.45
CA SER A 90 -9.57 -0.80 -0.06
C SER A 90 -11.05 -1.13 0.21
N VAL A 91 -11.39 -2.42 0.09
CA VAL A 91 -12.74 -2.94 0.35
C VAL A 91 -12.70 -4.13 1.30
N SER A 92 -13.80 -4.39 2.01
CA SER A 92 -13.97 -5.63 2.77
C SER A 92 -14.10 -6.84 1.84
N SER A 93 -14.01 -8.05 2.37
CA SER A 93 -14.25 -9.29 1.59
C SER A 93 -15.69 -9.41 1.05
N LYS A 94 -16.60 -8.52 1.46
CA LYS A 94 -17.97 -8.40 0.93
C LYS A 94 -18.09 -7.32 -0.15
N GLY A 95 -16.98 -6.63 -0.48
CA GLY A 95 -16.95 -5.50 -1.41
C GLY A 95 -17.42 -4.19 -0.79
N GLU A 96 -17.51 -4.09 0.54
CA GLU A 96 -17.90 -2.85 1.22
C GLU A 96 -16.73 -1.88 1.23
N GLU A 97 -16.99 -0.60 0.93
CA GLU A 97 -16.00 0.48 0.98
C GLU A 97 -15.41 0.65 2.40
N SER A 98 -14.11 0.93 2.50
CA SER A 98 -13.48 1.29 3.78
C SER A 98 -14.12 2.56 4.36
N ASN A 99 -14.40 2.54 5.65
CA ASN A 99 -14.96 3.70 6.37
C ASN A 99 -13.90 4.70 6.85
N GLY A 100 -12.65 4.53 6.42
CA GLY A 100 -11.48 5.32 6.79
C GLY A 100 -10.50 5.48 5.62
N TYR A 101 -9.39 6.17 5.88
CA TYR A 101 -8.29 6.37 4.94
C TYR A 101 -7.53 5.07 4.70
N SER A 102 -7.09 4.88 3.46
CA SER A 102 -6.16 3.85 3.03
C SER A 102 -5.04 4.48 2.20
N LEU A 103 -3.78 4.21 2.54
CA LEU A 103 -2.60 4.84 1.96
C LEU A 103 -1.47 3.81 1.67
N ASP A 104 -0.39 4.30 1.05
CA ASP A 104 0.92 3.65 0.95
C ASP A 104 0.86 2.16 0.55
N ALA A 105 0.13 1.91 -0.54
CA ALA A 105 -0.01 0.56 -1.07
C ALA A 105 1.31 0.01 -1.65
N SER A 106 1.43 -1.31 -1.66
CA SER A 106 2.44 -2.11 -2.37
C SER A 106 1.78 -3.28 -3.09
N ILE A 107 2.34 -3.71 -4.23
CA ILE A 107 1.76 -4.76 -5.07
C ILE A 107 2.78 -5.86 -5.38
N SER A 108 2.36 -7.13 -5.32
CA SER A 108 3.17 -8.28 -5.75
C SER A 108 3.50 -8.19 -7.26
N PRO A 109 4.61 -8.78 -7.75
CA PRO A 109 5.02 -8.71 -9.15
C PRO A 109 3.96 -9.16 -10.16
N GLU A 110 3.14 -10.16 -9.85
CA GLU A 110 2.03 -10.63 -10.71
C GLU A 110 0.70 -9.86 -10.51
N GLY A 111 0.69 -8.87 -9.61
CA GLY A 111 -0.50 -8.07 -9.30
C GLY A 111 -1.59 -8.77 -8.50
N ARG A 112 -1.33 -9.96 -7.95
CA ARG A 112 -2.29 -10.71 -7.17
C ARG A 112 -2.54 -10.14 -5.77
N TYR A 113 -1.49 -9.65 -5.11
CA TYR A 113 -1.56 -9.19 -3.74
C TYR A 113 -1.30 -7.69 -3.68
N VAL A 114 -2.27 -6.95 -3.16
CA VAL A 114 -2.12 -5.52 -2.86
C VAL A 114 -2.13 -5.39 -1.34
N VAL A 115 -1.05 -4.88 -0.75
CA VAL A 115 -0.99 -4.52 0.67
C VAL A 115 -1.09 -3.01 0.81
N PHE A 116 -1.69 -2.53 1.89
CA PHE A 116 -1.87 -1.10 2.16
C PHE A 116 -2.10 -0.88 3.66
N GLU A 117 -1.84 0.34 4.13
CA GLU A 117 -2.19 0.76 5.48
C GLU A 117 -3.57 1.41 5.49
N SER A 118 -4.34 1.24 6.57
CA SER A 118 -5.63 1.89 6.73
C SER A 118 -6.03 2.09 8.19
N ASP A 119 -6.77 3.16 8.48
CA ASP A 119 -7.46 3.40 9.76
C ASP A 119 -8.93 2.96 9.77
N ALA A 120 -9.38 2.27 8.70
CA ALA A 120 -10.74 1.79 8.56
C ALA A 120 -11.02 0.59 9.48
N THR A 121 -12.16 0.63 10.17
CA THR A 121 -12.57 -0.42 11.12
C THR A 121 -13.49 -1.49 10.52
N ASN A 122 -13.79 -1.39 9.22
CA ASN A 122 -14.76 -2.28 8.55
C ASN A 122 -14.17 -3.12 7.41
N LEU A 123 -12.85 -3.06 7.18
CA LEU A 123 -12.19 -3.91 6.17
C LEU A 123 -12.20 -5.40 6.58
N VAL A 124 -12.21 -5.68 7.89
CA VAL A 124 -12.42 -7.01 8.48
C VAL A 124 -13.31 -6.90 9.71
N GLU A 125 -14.11 -7.94 10.02
CA GLU A 125 -15.14 -7.88 11.07
C GLU A 125 -14.57 -7.69 12.50
N GLU A 126 -13.34 -8.14 12.75
CA GLU A 126 -12.71 -8.12 14.08
C GLU A 126 -11.78 -6.92 14.29
N ASP A 127 -11.93 -5.86 13.50
CA ASP A 127 -11.10 -4.67 13.66
C ASP A 127 -11.58 -3.74 14.78
N THR A 128 -11.00 -3.94 15.97
CA THR A 128 -11.41 -3.23 17.20
C THR A 128 -10.31 -2.45 17.93
N ASN A 129 -9.10 -2.39 17.39
CA ASN A 129 -7.94 -1.80 18.07
C ASN A 129 -7.82 -0.27 17.89
N ASN A 130 -8.55 0.32 16.93
CA ASN A 130 -8.58 1.75 16.63
C ASN A 130 -7.17 2.34 16.34
N VAL A 131 -6.35 1.62 15.59
CA VAL A 131 -5.03 2.06 15.11
C VAL A 131 -4.95 1.86 13.60
N TRP A 132 -3.92 2.44 12.96
CA TRP A 132 -3.62 2.10 11.58
C TRP A 132 -3.09 0.67 11.50
N ASP A 133 -3.70 -0.13 10.64
CA ASP A 133 -3.37 -1.53 10.42
C ASP A 133 -2.94 -1.76 8.96
N ILE A 134 -2.19 -2.84 8.75
CA ILE A 134 -1.82 -3.31 7.41
C ILE A 134 -2.84 -4.33 6.95
N PHE A 135 -3.40 -4.11 5.76
CA PHE A 135 -4.31 -5.03 5.10
C PHE A 135 -3.69 -5.57 3.83
N LEU A 136 -4.15 -6.75 3.42
CA LEU A 136 -3.85 -7.38 2.14
C LEU A 136 -5.15 -7.73 1.44
N TYR A 137 -5.30 -7.23 0.21
CA TYR A 137 -6.34 -7.59 -0.73
C TYR A 137 -5.80 -8.59 -1.77
N ASP A 138 -6.42 -9.78 -1.83
CA ASP A 138 -6.15 -10.80 -2.85
C ASP A 138 -7.08 -10.53 -4.04
N THR A 139 -6.49 -10.09 -5.16
CA THR A 139 -7.24 -9.68 -6.35
C THR A 139 -7.88 -10.86 -7.08
N LEU A 140 -7.43 -12.10 -6.82
CA LEU A 140 -7.99 -13.31 -7.41
C LEU A 140 -9.27 -13.77 -6.69
N PHE A 141 -9.28 -13.65 -5.36
CA PHE A 141 -10.39 -14.13 -4.53
C PHE A 141 -11.27 -13.04 -3.95
N HIS A 142 -10.91 -11.76 -4.18
CA HIS A 142 -11.60 -10.59 -3.63
C HIS A 142 -11.73 -10.65 -2.11
N THR A 143 -10.66 -11.09 -1.44
CA THR A 143 -10.61 -11.22 0.01
C THR A 143 -9.65 -10.23 0.61
N THR A 144 -10.07 -9.58 1.69
CA THR A 144 -9.25 -8.67 2.49
C THR A 144 -8.96 -9.30 3.85
N THR A 145 -7.68 -9.31 4.21
CA THR A 145 -7.18 -9.83 5.49
C THR A 145 -6.28 -8.81 6.15
N ARG A 146 -6.39 -8.66 7.47
CA ARG A 146 -5.40 -7.90 8.24
C ARG A 146 -4.12 -8.70 8.44
N VAL A 147 -3.00 -8.00 8.36
CA VAL A 147 -1.64 -8.55 8.35
C VAL A 147 -0.84 -8.11 9.58
N SER A 148 -1.10 -6.91 10.12
CA SER A 148 -0.48 -6.35 11.34
C SER A 148 -0.95 -7.05 12.63
N LEU A 149 -0.83 -8.37 12.65
CA LEU A 149 -1.20 -9.22 13.78
C LEU A 149 0.05 -9.73 14.47
N GLY A 150 -0.01 -9.93 15.78
CA GLY A 150 0.96 -10.74 16.50
C GLY A 150 0.82 -12.23 16.16
N SER A 151 1.79 -13.03 16.59
CA SER A 151 1.73 -14.49 16.39
C SER A 151 0.48 -15.08 17.06
N GLY A 152 -0.31 -15.85 16.31
CA GLY A 152 -1.59 -16.38 16.79
C GLY A 152 -2.80 -15.47 16.59
N GLY A 153 -2.65 -14.37 15.84
CA GLY A 153 -3.76 -13.54 15.37
C GLY A 153 -4.18 -12.41 16.32
N THR A 154 -3.36 -12.09 17.32
CA THR A 154 -3.65 -10.99 18.25
C THR A 154 -3.51 -9.65 17.53
N GLN A 155 -4.49 -8.75 17.68
CA GLN A 155 -4.38 -7.40 17.12
C GLN A 155 -3.21 -6.63 17.75
N SER A 156 -2.61 -5.75 16.97
CA SER A 156 -1.67 -4.73 17.43
C SER A 156 -2.30 -3.84 18.52
N SER A 157 -1.48 -3.32 19.42
CA SER A 157 -1.89 -2.41 20.49
C SER A 157 -0.79 -1.39 20.77
N GLY A 158 -1.19 -0.19 21.18
CA GLY A 158 -0.27 0.85 21.62
C GLY A 158 0.43 1.64 20.52
N GLY A 159 0.19 1.33 19.24
CA GLY A 159 0.83 2.02 18.12
C GLY A 159 0.28 1.61 16.76
N ASN A 160 0.60 2.42 15.75
CA ASN A 160 0.22 2.19 14.36
C ASN A 160 1.14 1.17 13.68
N SER A 161 0.66 0.55 12.60
CA SER A 161 1.48 -0.18 11.64
C SER A 161 1.41 0.52 10.28
N THR A 162 2.55 0.76 9.64
CA THR A 162 2.66 1.57 8.42
C THR A 162 3.66 0.99 7.42
N ALA A 163 3.72 1.60 6.23
CA ALA A 163 4.68 1.33 5.15
C ALA A 163 4.85 -0.17 4.77
N PRO A 164 3.80 -0.83 4.29
CA PRO A 164 3.84 -2.25 3.99
C PRO A 164 4.59 -2.59 2.69
N SER A 165 5.19 -3.78 2.65
CA SER A 165 5.85 -4.36 1.47
C SER A 165 5.60 -5.87 1.41
N VAL A 166 5.28 -6.41 0.23
CA VAL A 166 4.81 -7.80 0.06
C VAL A 166 5.74 -8.63 -0.84
N SER A 167 6.01 -9.89 -0.46
CA SER A 167 6.74 -10.86 -1.30
C SER A 167 5.91 -11.26 -2.53
N ALA A 168 6.55 -11.86 -3.53
CA ALA A 168 5.86 -12.17 -4.78
C ALA A 168 4.70 -13.14 -4.59
N ASP A 169 4.93 -14.20 -3.84
CA ASP A 169 3.90 -15.19 -3.47
C ASP A 169 2.88 -14.67 -2.44
N GLY A 170 3.00 -13.42 -2.01
CA GLY A 170 2.15 -12.81 -0.99
C GLY A 170 2.28 -13.44 0.39
N ARG A 171 3.24 -14.34 0.62
CA ARG A 171 3.36 -15.06 1.89
C ARG A 171 3.92 -14.16 3.00
N TYR A 172 4.92 -13.36 2.68
CA TYR A 172 5.61 -12.50 3.63
C TYR A 172 5.22 -11.05 3.38
N VAL A 173 4.84 -10.36 4.45
CA VAL A 173 4.60 -8.92 4.42
C VAL A 173 5.48 -8.28 5.47
N ALA A 174 6.37 -7.39 5.04
CA ALA A 174 7.15 -6.53 5.91
C ALA A 174 6.41 -5.22 6.15
N PHE A 175 6.48 -4.68 7.36
CA PHE A 175 5.89 -3.40 7.75
C PHE A 175 6.62 -2.85 8.97
N ASP A 176 6.51 -1.55 9.21
CA ASP A 176 7.00 -0.94 10.45
C ASP A 176 5.83 -0.72 11.42
N SER A 177 6.12 -0.77 12.73
CA SER A 177 5.09 -0.59 13.75
C SER A 177 5.62 -0.09 15.08
N GLU A 178 4.83 0.75 15.73
CA GLU A 178 4.99 1.20 17.12
C GLU A 178 4.29 0.28 18.13
N ALA A 179 3.68 -0.81 17.67
CA ALA A 179 2.85 -1.68 18.50
C ALA A 179 3.68 -2.57 19.44
N VAL A 180 3.35 -2.54 20.72
CA VAL A 180 4.15 -3.16 21.79
C VAL A 180 3.91 -4.66 22.00
N ASN A 181 3.04 -5.28 21.18
CA ASN A 181 2.57 -6.65 21.39
C ASN A 181 2.58 -7.52 20.13
N LEU A 182 3.26 -7.10 19.07
CA LEU A 182 3.39 -7.93 17.85
C LEU A 182 4.33 -9.13 18.06
N VAL A 183 5.31 -8.97 18.96
CA VAL A 183 6.23 -10.03 19.40
C VAL A 183 6.43 -9.95 20.91
N GLU A 184 6.83 -11.07 21.52
CA GLU A 184 7.22 -11.09 22.92
C GLU A 184 8.54 -10.32 23.14
N GLY A 185 8.62 -9.54 24.21
CA GLY A 185 9.82 -8.78 24.56
C GLY A 185 10.05 -7.54 23.72
N ASP A 186 8.99 -7.00 23.09
CA ASP A 186 8.99 -5.64 22.56
C ASP A 186 8.67 -4.65 23.68
N THR A 187 9.65 -3.83 24.05
CA THR A 187 9.58 -3.02 25.28
C THR A 187 10.18 -1.62 25.15
N ASN A 188 10.79 -1.30 24.01
CA ASN A 188 11.51 -0.04 23.84
C ASN A 188 10.60 1.15 23.49
N MET A 189 9.33 0.90 23.12
CA MET A 189 8.37 1.89 22.64
C MET A 189 8.87 2.68 21.41
N LEU A 190 9.68 2.04 20.58
CA LEU A 190 10.19 2.60 19.33
C LEU A 190 9.50 1.93 18.14
N CYS A 191 9.57 2.55 16.98
CA CYS A 191 9.10 1.90 15.75
C CYS A 191 10.12 0.83 15.33
N ASP A 192 9.63 -0.40 15.12
CA ASP A 192 10.41 -1.58 14.75
C ASP A 192 9.93 -2.16 13.41
N ILE A 193 10.80 -2.94 12.76
CA ILE A 193 10.45 -3.64 11.51
C ILE A 193 9.97 -5.04 11.82
N PHE A 194 8.80 -5.40 11.29
CA PHE A 194 8.21 -6.72 11.43
C PHE A 194 8.03 -7.40 10.08
N VAL A 195 8.02 -8.72 10.10
CA VAL A 195 7.55 -9.56 8.99
C VAL A 195 6.49 -10.52 9.51
N HIS A 196 5.31 -10.49 8.88
CA HIS A 196 4.26 -11.47 9.10
C HIS A 196 4.33 -12.55 8.01
N ASP A 197 4.44 -13.81 8.44
CA ASP A 197 4.28 -15.00 7.58
C ASP A 197 2.81 -15.40 7.59
N ARG A 198 2.09 -15.07 6.52
CA ARG A 198 0.64 -15.30 6.38
C ARG A 198 0.27 -16.78 6.35
N PHE A 199 1.22 -17.67 6.03
CA PHE A 199 0.94 -19.11 5.99
C PHE A 199 1.01 -19.74 7.38
N SER A 200 1.99 -19.34 8.20
CA SER A 200 2.11 -19.84 9.57
C SER A 200 1.39 -18.98 10.61
N GLY A 201 0.91 -17.79 10.25
CA GLY A 201 0.29 -16.85 11.17
C GLY A 201 1.25 -16.33 12.23
N THR A 202 2.53 -16.19 11.88
CA THR A 202 3.60 -15.81 12.83
C THR A 202 4.22 -14.47 12.44
N THR A 203 4.44 -13.62 13.44
CA THR A 203 5.11 -12.33 13.28
C THR A 203 6.47 -12.36 13.95
N ARG A 204 7.46 -11.77 13.29
CA ARG A 204 8.85 -11.72 13.74
C ARG A 204 9.37 -10.29 13.59
N ARG A 205 10.12 -9.83 14.58
CA ARG A 205 10.88 -8.57 14.48
C ARG A 205 12.18 -8.80 13.71
N VAL A 206 12.47 -7.92 12.76
CA VAL A 206 13.65 -7.97 11.88
C VAL A 206 14.68 -6.92 12.26
N SER A 207 14.27 -5.80 12.87
CA SER A 207 15.15 -4.79 13.47
C SER A 207 15.79 -5.29 14.78
N VAL A 208 16.49 -6.42 14.71
CA VAL A 208 17.23 -7.02 15.83
C VAL A 208 18.73 -6.94 15.58
N ASN A 209 19.51 -6.92 16.66
CA ASN A 209 20.96 -7.04 16.58
C ASN A 209 21.41 -8.46 16.21
N LEU A 210 22.71 -8.67 16.06
CA LEU A 210 23.32 -9.97 15.71
C LEU A 210 23.00 -11.12 16.69
N ASN A 211 22.58 -10.81 17.92
CA ASN A 211 22.20 -11.78 18.93
C ASN A 211 20.67 -11.97 19.03
N GLY A 212 19.90 -11.34 18.13
CA GLY A 212 18.44 -11.37 18.13
C GLY A 212 17.78 -10.47 19.17
N ALA A 213 18.53 -9.58 19.83
CA ALA A 213 17.96 -8.63 20.80
C ALA A 213 17.42 -7.37 20.09
N GLU A 214 16.42 -6.76 20.70
CA GLU A 214 15.76 -5.53 20.28
C GLU A 214 16.77 -4.39 19.98
N SER A 215 16.46 -3.60 18.95
CA SER A 215 17.24 -2.42 18.60
C SER A 215 17.11 -1.33 19.68
N PHE A 216 18.17 -0.56 19.89
CA PHE A 216 18.20 0.52 20.89
C PHE A 216 18.69 1.84 20.29
N GLY A 217 18.10 2.94 20.75
CA GLY A 217 18.61 4.29 20.53
C GLY A 217 18.04 5.02 19.32
N GLY A 218 17.03 4.46 18.64
CA GLY A 218 16.27 5.13 17.59
C GLY A 218 15.37 4.17 16.79
N ASP A 219 14.41 4.73 16.07
CA ASP A 219 13.42 4.01 15.26
C ASP A 219 14.03 3.30 14.04
N SER A 220 13.33 2.27 13.56
CA SER A 220 13.52 1.64 12.26
C SER A 220 12.25 1.78 11.41
N PHE A 221 12.38 2.11 10.13
CA PHE A 221 11.23 2.48 9.29
C PHE A 221 11.43 2.19 7.80
N SER A 222 10.31 2.21 7.06
CA SER A 222 10.19 2.02 5.61
C SER A 222 10.84 0.72 5.09
N PRO A 223 10.35 -0.45 5.53
CA PRO A 223 10.88 -1.72 5.08
C PRO A 223 10.52 -2.02 3.61
N THR A 224 11.41 -2.72 2.91
CA THR A 224 11.08 -3.38 1.64
C THR A 224 11.50 -4.84 1.70
N ILE A 225 10.68 -5.74 1.14
CA ILE A 225 10.96 -7.18 1.12
C ILE A 225 11.28 -7.66 -0.30
N SER A 226 12.25 -8.58 -0.43
CA SER A 226 12.57 -9.20 -1.72
C SER A 226 11.43 -10.11 -2.21
N SER A 227 11.38 -10.33 -3.52
CA SER A 227 10.34 -11.17 -4.15
C SER A 227 10.24 -12.59 -3.59
N ASP A 228 11.38 -13.17 -3.18
CA ASP A 228 11.44 -14.50 -2.54
C ASP A 228 11.21 -14.48 -1.02
N GLY A 229 10.94 -13.30 -0.43
CA GLY A 229 10.74 -13.11 1.00
C GLY A 229 12.00 -13.22 1.85
N ARG A 230 13.17 -13.43 1.25
CA ARG A 230 14.41 -13.76 1.97
C ARG A 230 15.09 -12.54 2.59
N PHE A 231 15.01 -11.38 1.96
CA PHE A 231 15.73 -10.18 2.38
C PHE A 231 14.76 -9.06 2.71
N VAL A 232 15.03 -8.34 3.79
CA VAL A 232 14.34 -7.10 4.15
C VAL A 232 15.38 -5.99 4.26
N THR A 233 15.13 -4.88 3.57
CA THR A 233 15.91 -3.64 3.71
C THR A 233 15.09 -2.63 4.49
N PHE A 234 15.71 -1.80 5.31
CA PHE A 234 15.01 -0.76 6.09
C PHE A 234 15.99 0.33 6.49
N TYR A 235 15.47 1.50 6.87
CA TYR A 235 16.25 2.56 7.51
C TYR A 235 16.22 2.38 9.02
N SER A 236 17.30 2.77 9.70
CA SER A 236 17.32 2.76 11.17
C SER A 236 18.19 3.85 11.74
N LEU A 237 17.75 4.39 12.88
CA LEU A 237 18.50 5.27 13.77
C LEU A 237 19.07 4.51 14.98
N ALA A 238 18.83 3.20 15.07
CA ALA A 238 19.32 2.36 16.14
C ALA A 238 20.85 2.24 16.11
N ARG A 239 21.45 2.13 17.29
CA ARG A 239 22.90 2.17 17.48
C ARG A 239 23.55 0.79 17.58
N ASN A 240 22.78 -0.29 17.51
CA ASN A 240 23.24 -1.63 17.86
C ASN A 240 22.81 -2.72 16.86
N LEU A 241 22.34 -2.39 15.65
CA LEU A 241 21.92 -3.41 14.67
C LEU A 241 23.09 -4.25 14.14
N VAL A 242 24.26 -3.65 14.06
CA VAL A 242 25.52 -4.34 13.76
C VAL A 242 26.51 -4.09 14.91
N GLY A 243 27.42 -5.05 15.14
CA GLY A 243 28.54 -4.82 16.05
C GLY A 243 29.44 -3.71 15.51
N GLU A 244 30.03 -2.91 16.41
CA GLU A 244 31.12 -1.99 16.06
C GLU A 244 32.34 -2.73 15.51
#